data_AF-A0A8D8Z9G6-F1
#
_entry.id   AF-A0A8D8Z9G6-F1
#
_cell.length_a   1.000
_cell.length_b   1.000
_cell.length_c   1.000
_cell.angle_alpha   90.00
_cell.angle_beta   90.00
_cell.angle_gamma   90.00
#
_symmetry.space_group_name_H-M   'P 1'
#
loop_
_entity.id
_entity.type
_entity.pdbx_description
1 polymer ?
#
loop_
_entity_poly.entity_id
_entity_poly.type
_entity_poly.pdbx_seq_one_letter_code
_entity_poly.pdbx_strand_id
1 'polypeptide(L)'
;MIHFLVNLALSLSMVSVMRGGHFRPPGSRVRRESVNQGVFMVFTVLLCSARVLNTLPICTEEEARRHNGNTPYFEDFLPNLVIGQEGGHVSLPCVVCKANQKSVAWIRKSDVHLLQVDRNKFYADKRFHINPLDSPDEFSLEIQNLQPRDSGLYECQVPMEPKKLSRVIDLKVIVPNATIIPGPKMIVKAGSQINMTCYMTLSKVTPDLIFWFHNGSRVMDNNKTNILTITQERGNYTMKSTLTIQNAREDHTGNYTCINSMLNATSTYVHVIRDVTSHFSKNDVTSTHPTPLLLIVSMIVTIVIGLIFCPALVVPSLATIILLWLSILNSE
;
A
#
# COMPACT_ATOMS: atom_id res chain seq x y z
N MET A 1 -22.98 -32.32 31.61
CA MET A 1 -24.06 -32.60 32.60
C MET A 1 -24.24 -31.48 33.63
N ILE A 2 -23.15 -30.90 34.18
CA ILE A 2 -23.22 -29.80 35.17
C ILE A 2 -23.81 -28.50 34.57
N HIS A 3 -23.49 -28.15 33.32
CA HIS A 3 -24.09 -26.99 32.62
C HIS A 3 -25.60 -27.09 32.37
N PHE A 4 -26.14 -28.31 32.25
CA PHE A 4 -27.57 -28.53 32.03
C PHE A 4 -28.36 -28.40 33.33
N LEU A 5 -27.77 -28.80 34.46
CA LEU A 5 -28.38 -28.72 35.79
C LEU A 5 -28.42 -27.28 36.32
N VAL A 6 -27.42 -26.44 36.03
CA VAL A 6 -27.43 -25.00 36.38
C VAL A 6 -28.55 -24.25 35.63
N ASN A 7 -28.77 -24.56 34.35
CA ASN A 7 -29.85 -23.97 33.54
C ASN A 7 -31.25 -24.45 33.97
N LEU A 8 -31.38 -25.69 34.46
CA LEU A 8 -32.65 -26.18 35.01
C LEU A 8 -32.96 -25.55 36.38
N ALA A 9 -31.95 -25.33 37.23
CA ALA A 9 -32.12 -24.67 38.52
C ALA A 9 -32.51 -23.18 38.38
N LEU A 10 -31.93 -22.46 37.41
CA LEU A 10 -32.29 -21.07 37.11
C LEU A 10 -33.71 -20.95 36.54
N SER A 11 -34.13 -21.87 35.67
CA SER A 11 -35.49 -21.87 35.10
C SER A 11 -36.57 -22.25 36.12
N LEU A 12 -36.30 -23.19 37.03
CA LEU A 12 -37.23 -23.55 38.11
C LEU A 12 -37.38 -22.46 39.19
N SER A 13 -36.32 -21.68 39.44
CA SER A 13 -36.36 -20.56 40.39
C SER A 13 -37.27 -19.41 39.92
N MET A 14 -37.30 -19.15 38.61
CA MET A 14 -38.19 -18.15 38.01
C MET A 14 -39.67 -18.57 37.97
N VAL A 15 -39.96 -19.88 37.89
CA VAL A 15 -41.34 -20.38 37.92
C VAL A 15 -41.96 -20.26 39.33
N SER A 16 -41.15 -20.34 40.39
CA SER A 16 -41.65 -20.15 41.77
C SER A 16 -42.07 -18.71 42.10
N VAL A 17 -41.49 -17.71 41.43
CA VAL A 17 -41.86 -16.29 41.65
C VAL A 17 -43.25 -15.96 41.10
N MET A 18 -43.79 -16.76 40.17
CA MET A 18 -45.09 -16.54 39.55
C MET A 18 -46.29 -17.19 40.27
N ARG A 19 -46.09 -17.95 41.37
CA ARG A 19 -47.17 -18.73 42.02
C ARG A 19 -47.60 -18.29 43.42
N GLY A 20 -47.09 -17.17 43.94
CA GLY A 20 -47.51 -16.62 45.23
C GLY A 20 -48.33 -15.34 45.08
N GLY A 21 -49.65 -15.40 45.23
CA GLY A 21 -50.48 -14.20 45.32
C GLY A 21 -51.99 -14.43 45.25
N HIS A 22 -52.58 -14.98 46.31
CA HIS A 22 -54.03 -14.98 46.54
C HIS A 22 -54.36 -13.93 47.62
N PHE A 23 -55.23 -12.95 47.33
CA PHE A 23 -56.31 -12.40 48.19
C PHE A 23 -56.88 -11.07 47.61
N ARG A 24 -58.22 -10.95 47.56
CA ARG A 24 -59.04 -9.73 47.27
C ARG A 24 -59.20 -8.89 48.57
N PRO A 25 -59.55 -7.57 48.60
CA PRO A 25 -60.74 -6.98 47.95
C PRO A 25 -60.56 -5.47 47.52
N PRO A 26 -61.57 -4.56 47.42
CA PRO A 26 -61.75 -3.74 46.22
C PRO A 26 -61.49 -2.23 46.39
N GLY A 27 -61.17 -1.56 45.27
CA GLY A 27 -61.29 -0.11 45.13
C GLY A 27 -60.00 0.67 45.34
N SER A 28 -59.22 0.84 44.27
CA SER A 28 -58.56 2.12 43.90
C SER A 28 -57.65 1.92 42.69
N ARG A 29 -57.63 2.97 41.86
CA ARG A 29 -56.94 3.10 40.58
C ARG A 29 -55.42 3.06 40.79
N VAL A 30 -54.71 2.06 40.22
CA VAL A 30 -53.24 2.00 40.22
C VAL A 30 -52.67 1.90 38.80
N ARG A 31 -51.57 2.64 38.66
CA ARG A 31 -50.82 3.14 37.50
C ARG A 31 -50.23 2.03 36.62
N ARG A 32 -50.37 2.22 35.31
CA ARG A 32 -49.91 1.36 34.20
C ARG A 32 -48.40 1.57 33.96
N GLU A 33 -47.52 1.09 34.85
CA GLU A 33 -46.06 1.23 34.67
C GLU A 33 -45.21 -0.05 34.94
N SER A 34 -45.78 -1.13 35.46
CA SER A 34 -44.98 -2.32 35.86
C SER A 34 -44.83 -3.43 34.80
N VAL A 35 -45.51 -3.36 33.65
CA VAL A 35 -45.48 -4.47 32.67
C VAL A 35 -44.34 -4.34 31.66
N ASN A 36 -43.83 -3.12 31.43
CA ASN A 36 -42.83 -2.89 30.40
C ASN A 36 -41.39 -3.25 30.82
N GLN A 37 -41.03 -3.21 32.11
CA GLN A 37 -39.67 -3.55 32.55
C GLN A 37 -39.40 -5.07 32.54
N GLY A 38 -40.37 -5.90 32.90
CA GLY A 38 -40.23 -7.37 32.85
C GLY A 38 -40.14 -7.91 31.42
N VAL A 39 -40.91 -7.31 30.50
CA VAL A 39 -40.88 -7.69 29.07
C VAL A 39 -39.55 -7.26 28.41
N PHE A 40 -39.02 -6.07 28.74
CA PHE A 40 -37.72 -5.63 28.22
C PHE A 40 -36.54 -6.50 28.69
N MET A 41 -36.55 -7.00 29.93
CA MET A 41 -35.52 -7.92 30.44
C MET A 41 -35.58 -9.29 29.75
N VAL A 42 -36.78 -9.83 29.52
CA VAL A 42 -36.97 -11.12 28.83
C VAL A 42 -36.57 -11.02 27.36
N PHE A 43 -36.89 -9.91 26.68
CA PHE A 43 -36.46 -9.68 25.29
C PHE A 43 -34.95 -9.44 25.16
N THR A 44 -34.30 -8.77 26.11
CA THR A 44 -32.83 -8.61 26.09
C THR A 44 -32.09 -9.91 26.38
N VAL A 45 -32.60 -10.75 27.29
CA VAL A 45 -32.03 -12.10 27.53
C VAL A 45 -32.28 -13.04 26.35
N LEU A 46 -33.46 -13.01 25.73
CA LEU A 46 -33.77 -13.77 24.51
C LEU A 46 -32.91 -13.31 23.32
N LEU A 47 -32.71 -12.01 23.12
CA LEU A 47 -31.82 -11.47 22.08
C LEU A 47 -30.34 -11.75 22.37
N CYS A 48 -29.94 -11.84 23.64
CA CYS A 48 -28.59 -12.27 24.01
C CYS A 48 -28.37 -13.77 23.78
N SER A 49 -29.42 -14.59 23.94
CA SER A 49 -29.39 -16.03 23.59
C SER A 49 -29.51 -16.31 22.08
N ALA A 50 -30.18 -15.43 21.34
CA ALA A 50 -30.35 -15.56 19.87
C ALA A 50 -29.09 -15.17 19.09
N ARG A 51 -28.11 -14.50 19.71
CA ARG A 51 -26.79 -14.25 19.11
C ARG A 51 -25.79 -15.40 19.30
N VAL A 52 -26.18 -16.49 19.95
CA VAL A 52 -25.31 -17.66 20.18
C VAL A 52 -25.50 -18.74 19.10
N LEU A 53 -26.37 -18.54 18.10
CA LEU A 53 -26.77 -19.60 17.17
C LEU A 53 -26.37 -19.37 15.69
N ASN A 54 -25.18 -18.84 15.42
CA ASN A 54 -24.69 -18.67 14.03
C ASN A 54 -23.22 -19.09 13.82
N THR A 55 -22.65 -19.92 14.69
CA THR A 55 -21.47 -20.70 14.29
C THR A 55 -21.99 -21.93 13.57
N LEU A 56 -21.79 -21.99 12.24
CA LEU A 56 -21.96 -23.25 11.51
C LEU A 56 -21.18 -24.34 12.25
N PRO A 57 -21.76 -25.52 12.49
CA PRO A 57 -21.04 -26.60 13.15
C PRO A 57 -19.82 -26.98 12.31
N ILE A 58 -18.65 -26.96 12.94
CA ILE A 58 -17.41 -27.52 12.38
C ILE A 58 -17.70 -28.99 12.02
N CYS A 59 -17.42 -29.39 10.78
CA CYS A 59 -17.72 -30.72 10.23
C CYS A 59 -19.22 -31.06 10.17
N THR A 60 -19.89 -30.72 9.07
CA THR A 60 -21.33 -30.99 8.92
C THR A 60 -21.64 -32.45 8.58
N GLU A 61 -22.83 -32.93 8.96
CA GLU A 61 -23.29 -34.29 8.61
C GLU A 61 -23.51 -34.46 7.08
N GLU A 62 -23.67 -33.37 6.34
CA GLU A 62 -23.75 -33.36 4.88
C GLU A 62 -22.37 -33.56 4.22
N GLU A 63 -21.32 -32.93 4.76
CA GLU A 63 -19.92 -33.19 4.36
C GLU A 63 -19.50 -34.63 4.70
N ALA A 64 -19.91 -35.11 5.86
CA ALA A 64 -19.68 -36.48 6.28
C ALA A 64 -20.35 -37.53 5.37
N ARG A 65 -21.38 -37.15 4.60
CA ARG A 65 -22.01 -38.00 3.58
C ARG A 65 -21.26 -37.98 2.24
N ARG A 66 -20.56 -36.89 1.91
CA ARG A 66 -19.67 -36.82 0.73
C ARG A 66 -18.43 -37.71 0.90
N HIS A 67 -17.90 -37.80 2.12
CA HIS A 67 -16.74 -38.61 2.44
C HIS A 67 -17.18 -39.99 2.98
N ASN A 68 -16.82 -41.07 2.28
CA ASN A 68 -17.25 -42.44 2.60
C ASN A 68 -16.95 -42.80 4.08
N GLY A 69 -17.97 -43.25 4.81
CA GLY A 69 -18.03 -43.17 6.27
C GLY A 69 -16.89 -43.88 7.03
N ASN A 70 -16.29 -43.12 7.95
CA ASN A 70 -15.27 -43.45 8.97
C ASN A 70 -13.80 -43.14 8.65
N THR A 71 -13.46 -42.65 7.46
CA THR A 71 -12.09 -42.15 7.21
C THR A 71 -11.94 -40.69 7.62
N PRO A 72 -10.80 -40.27 8.20
CA PRO A 72 -10.49 -38.86 8.40
C PRO A 72 -10.49 -38.09 7.09
N TYR A 73 -10.96 -36.84 7.12
CA TYR A 73 -10.93 -35.93 5.97
C TYR A 73 -10.73 -34.50 6.45
N PHE A 74 -10.24 -33.63 5.58
CA PHE A 74 -10.17 -32.19 5.87
C PHE A 74 -11.49 -31.53 5.54
N GLU A 75 -11.86 -30.50 6.29
CA GLU A 75 -12.98 -29.64 5.94
C GLU A 75 -12.84 -29.09 4.51
N ASP A 76 -13.95 -29.15 3.78
CA ASP A 76 -14.02 -28.68 2.40
C ASP A 76 -14.01 -27.13 2.40
N PHE A 77 -13.56 -26.52 1.30
CA PHE A 77 -13.60 -25.06 1.08
C PHE A 77 -12.66 -24.16 1.92
N LEU A 78 -11.79 -24.71 2.78
CA LEU A 78 -10.73 -23.90 3.38
C LEU A 78 -9.75 -23.38 2.29
N PRO A 79 -9.15 -22.19 2.43
CA PRO A 79 -8.22 -21.65 1.45
C PRO A 79 -6.87 -22.39 1.46
N ASN A 80 -6.25 -22.51 0.29
CA ASN A 80 -4.87 -23.03 0.15
C ASN A 80 -3.83 -21.91 -0.01
N LEU A 81 -4.27 -20.65 -0.06
CA LEU A 81 -3.44 -19.46 -0.11
C LEU A 81 -3.84 -18.55 1.06
N VAL A 82 -2.92 -18.31 1.97
CA VAL A 82 -3.09 -17.39 3.10
C VAL A 82 -2.11 -16.25 2.94
N ILE A 83 -2.60 -15.02 3.15
CA ILE A 83 -1.80 -13.82 2.93
C ILE A 83 -1.77 -13.02 4.20
N GLY A 84 -0.56 -12.77 4.67
CA GLY A 84 -0.29 -12.05 5.90
C GLY A 84 0.48 -10.77 5.65
N GLN A 85 0.38 -9.84 6.59
CA GLN A 85 1.22 -8.64 6.62
C GLN A 85 2.42 -8.88 7.51
N GLU A 86 3.58 -8.35 7.15
CA GLU A 86 4.72 -8.27 8.08
C GLU A 86 4.30 -7.62 9.42
N GLY A 87 4.79 -8.20 10.52
CA GLY A 87 4.43 -7.82 11.89
C GLY A 87 3.02 -8.26 12.34
N GLY A 88 2.17 -8.69 11.40
CA GLY A 88 0.82 -9.18 11.66
C GLY A 88 0.77 -10.59 12.23
N HIS A 89 -0.44 -11.13 12.32
CA HIS A 89 -0.72 -12.52 12.65
C HIS A 89 -1.58 -13.15 11.55
N VAL A 90 -1.44 -14.45 11.35
CA VAL A 90 -2.25 -15.25 10.43
C VAL A 90 -2.57 -16.62 11.01
N SER A 91 -3.70 -17.15 10.59
CA SER A 91 -4.13 -18.52 10.85
C SER A 91 -4.03 -19.33 9.56
N LEU A 92 -3.28 -20.43 9.59
CA LEU A 92 -3.25 -21.42 8.52
C LEU A 92 -4.31 -22.49 8.83
N PRO A 93 -5.43 -22.51 8.09
CA PRO A 93 -6.58 -23.30 8.49
C PRO A 93 -6.34 -24.80 8.29
N CYS A 94 -6.55 -25.58 9.35
CA CYS A 94 -6.57 -27.04 9.24
C CYS A 94 -7.62 -27.62 10.20
N VAL A 95 -8.75 -28.03 9.64
CA VAL A 95 -9.83 -28.70 10.36
C VAL A 95 -9.89 -30.14 9.87
N VAL A 96 -9.83 -31.09 10.81
CA VAL A 96 -9.78 -32.53 10.54
C VAL A 96 -11.00 -33.20 11.14
N CYS A 97 -11.92 -33.62 10.28
CA CYS A 97 -13.13 -34.31 10.66
C CYS A 97 -12.87 -35.82 10.79
N LYS A 98 -13.50 -36.48 11.77
CA LYS A 98 -13.38 -37.93 12.02
C LYS A 98 -11.92 -38.38 12.16
N ALA A 99 -11.10 -37.61 12.90
CA ALA A 99 -9.68 -37.91 13.12
C ALA A 99 -9.44 -39.29 13.76
N ASN A 100 -10.42 -39.86 14.49
CA ASN A 100 -10.36 -41.20 15.07
C ASN A 100 -9.08 -41.47 15.87
N GLN A 101 -8.75 -40.57 16.80
CA GLN A 101 -7.54 -40.64 17.65
C GLN A 101 -6.20 -40.58 16.88
N LYS A 102 -6.21 -40.21 15.60
CA LYS A 102 -4.97 -39.96 14.85
C LYS A 102 -4.44 -38.57 15.15
N SER A 103 -3.12 -38.48 15.29
CA SER A 103 -2.41 -37.22 15.53
C SER A 103 -2.33 -36.39 14.26
N VAL A 104 -2.48 -35.07 14.39
CA VAL A 104 -2.33 -34.10 13.29
C VAL A 104 -1.00 -33.38 13.41
N ALA A 105 -0.21 -33.32 12.33
CA ALA A 105 1.11 -32.70 12.34
C ALA A 105 1.19 -31.52 11.37
N TRP A 106 1.85 -30.44 11.80
CA TRP A 106 2.24 -29.32 10.94
C TRP A 106 3.71 -29.39 10.57
N ILE A 107 3.99 -29.28 9.29
CA ILE A 107 5.33 -29.38 8.73
C ILE A 107 5.58 -28.16 7.85
N ARG A 108 6.72 -27.47 8.06
CA ARG A 108 7.22 -26.47 7.12
C ARG A 108 7.94 -27.18 5.99
N LYS A 109 7.50 -27.01 4.75
CA LYS A 109 8.04 -27.80 3.62
C LYS A 109 9.41 -27.36 3.13
N SER A 110 9.81 -26.11 3.36
CA SER A 110 11.08 -25.58 2.87
C SER A 110 12.29 -26.31 3.45
N ASP A 111 12.19 -26.80 4.68
CA ASP A 111 13.25 -27.52 5.39
C ASP A 111 12.74 -28.78 6.11
N VAL A 112 11.51 -29.20 5.83
CA VAL A 112 10.85 -30.39 6.39
C VAL A 112 10.82 -30.35 7.93
N HIS A 113 10.74 -29.15 8.52
CA HIS A 113 10.74 -29.00 9.96
C HIS A 113 9.37 -29.33 10.56
N LEU A 114 9.35 -30.21 11.56
CA LEU A 114 8.15 -30.52 12.33
C LEU A 114 7.85 -29.36 13.30
N LEU A 115 6.76 -28.64 13.04
CA LEU A 115 6.38 -27.47 13.83
C LEU A 115 5.65 -27.88 15.11
N GLN A 116 4.59 -28.67 14.94
CA GLN A 116 3.69 -29.07 16.01
C GLN A 116 3.01 -30.40 15.68
N VAL A 117 2.77 -31.24 16.70
CA VAL A 117 1.91 -32.44 16.61
C VAL A 117 0.80 -32.29 17.64
N ASP A 118 -0.45 -32.31 17.19
CA ASP A 118 -1.61 -31.96 17.99
C ASP A 118 -1.40 -30.62 18.69
N ARG A 119 -1.34 -30.60 20.02
CA ARG A 119 -1.10 -29.40 20.84
C ARG A 119 0.33 -29.34 21.41
N ASN A 120 1.20 -30.27 21.00
CA ASN A 120 2.58 -30.37 21.47
C ASN A 120 3.54 -29.73 20.49
N LYS A 121 4.28 -28.71 20.95
CA LYS A 121 5.25 -27.95 20.14
C LYS A 121 6.56 -28.71 19.99
N PHE A 122 7.09 -28.75 18.77
CA PHE A 122 8.39 -29.33 18.44
C PHE A 122 9.39 -28.30 17.95
N TYR A 123 8.91 -27.19 17.38
CA TYR A 123 9.74 -26.06 16.97
C TYR A 123 9.92 -25.04 18.10
N ALA A 124 11.13 -24.52 18.24
CA ALA A 124 11.49 -23.60 19.33
C ALA A 124 10.87 -22.20 19.19
N ASP A 125 10.53 -21.78 17.97
CA ASP A 125 9.94 -20.46 17.75
C ASP A 125 8.49 -20.42 18.26
N LYS A 126 8.28 -19.69 19.36
CA LYS A 126 7.00 -19.60 20.07
C LYS A 126 5.89 -18.94 19.25
N ARG A 127 6.23 -18.21 18.18
CA ARG A 127 5.28 -17.55 17.29
C ARG A 127 4.35 -18.55 16.60
N PHE A 128 4.84 -19.76 16.35
CA PHE A 128 4.08 -20.87 15.79
C PHE A 128 3.36 -21.61 16.91
N HIS A 129 2.03 -21.70 16.82
CA HIS A 129 1.22 -22.44 17.78
C HIS A 129 -0.14 -22.79 17.21
N ILE A 130 -0.77 -23.84 17.74
CA ILE A 130 -2.22 -24.04 17.60
C ILE A 130 -2.88 -23.48 18.87
N ASN A 131 -4.02 -22.79 18.73
CA ASN A 131 -4.71 -22.21 19.88
C ASN A 131 -5.34 -23.32 20.74
N PRO A 132 -4.98 -23.44 22.03
CA PRO A 132 -5.50 -24.51 22.90
C PRO A 132 -7.00 -24.44 23.17
N LEU A 133 -7.62 -23.28 22.93
CA LEU A 133 -9.04 -23.03 23.17
C LEU A 133 -9.93 -23.45 21.99
N ASP A 134 -9.32 -23.82 20.87
CA ASP A 134 -10.06 -24.24 19.68
C ASP A 134 -10.75 -25.60 19.88
N SER A 135 -11.69 -25.88 18.99
CA SER A 135 -12.39 -27.17 18.89
C SER A 135 -11.38 -28.34 18.85
N PRO A 136 -11.71 -29.53 19.40
CA PRO A 136 -10.84 -30.70 19.27
C PRO A 136 -10.53 -31.10 17.82
N ASP A 137 -11.40 -30.75 16.86
CA ASP A 137 -11.23 -31.04 15.44
C ASP A 137 -10.49 -29.91 14.67
N GLU A 138 -10.18 -28.81 15.35
CA GLU A 138 -9.51 -27.65 14.77
C GLU A 138 -8.03 -27.61 15.18
N PHE A 139 -7.18 -27.67 14.16
CA PHE A 139 -5.73 -27.73 14.26
C PHE A 139 -5.10 -26.57 13.49
N SER A 140 -5.77 -25.43 13.38
CA SER A 140 -5.27 -24.28 12.63
C SER A 140 -3.97 -23.74 13.24
N LEU A 141 -2.93 -23.55 12.42
CA LEU A 141 -1.63 -23.06 12.87
C LEU A 141 -1.62 -21.54 12.87
N GLU A 142 -1.56 -20.96 14.05
CA GLU A 142 -1.36 -19.52 14.28
C GLU A 142 0.11 -19.16 14.20
N ILE A 143 0.41 -18.12 13.42
CA ILE A 143 1.74 -17.54 13.28
C ILE A 143 1.65 -16.05 13.62
N GLN A 144 2.28 -15.65 14.72
CA GLN A 144 2.33 -14.26 15.16
C GLN A 144 3.62 -13.55 14.73
N ASN A 145 3.59 -12.22 14.71
CA ASN A 145 4.72 -11.36 14.34
C ASN A 145 5.37 -11.86 13.04
N LEU A 146 4.57 -11.92 11.98
CA LEU A 146 4.97 -12.46 10.69
C LEU A 146 6.22 -11.76 10.15
N GLN A 147 7.08 -12.56 9.53
CA GLN A 147 8.33 -12.12 8.93
C GLN A 147 8.33 -12.48 7.44
N PRO A 148 8.97 -11.71 6.56
CA PRO A 148 9.02 -12.03 5.13
C PRO A 148 9.54 -13.46 4.85
N ARG A 149 10.49 -13.92 5.68
CA ARG A 149 11.07 -15.27 5.65
C ARG A 149 10.12 -16.41 6.03
N ASP A 150 8.98 -16.11 6.66
CA ASP A 150 7.99 -17.13 7.00
C ASP A 150 7.16 -17.53 5.76
N SER A 151 7.28 -16.80 4.64
CA SER A 151 6.61 -17.15 3.39
C SER A 151 7.06 -18.52 2.87
N GLY A 152 6.12 -19.31 2.38
CA GLY A 152 6.39 -20.63 1.83
C GLY A 152 5.25 -21.62 2.06
N LEU A 153 5.53 -22.89 1.76
CA LEU A 153 4.54 -23.95 1.85
C LEU A 153 4.55 -24.62 3.22
N TYR A 154 3.37 -24.76 3.81
CA TYR A 154 3.12 -25.46 5.06
C TYR A 154 2.18 -26.64 4.80
N GLU A 155 2.42 -27.77 5.46
CA GLU A 155 1.65 -29.00 5.27
C GLU A 155 1.03 -29.43 6.59
N CYS A 156 -0.31 -29.52 6.61
CA CYS A 156 -1.06 -30.20 7.66
C CYS A 156 -1.23 -31.67 7.25
N GLN A 157 -0.73 -32.59 8.08
CA GLN A 157 -0.63 -34.01 7.75
C GLN A 157 -1.35 -34.86 8.80
N VAL A 158 -2.16 -35.82 8.32
CA VAL A 158 -2.79 -36.86 9.13
C VAL A 158 -2.28 -38.23 8.67
N PRO A 159 -1.73 -39.07 9.56
CA PRO A 159 -1.25 -40.39 9.21
C PRO A 159 -2.42 -41.31 8.83
N MET A 160 -2.37 -41.84 7.62
CA MET A 160 -3.36 -42.76 7.06
C MET A 160 -2.65 -43.87 6.29
N GLU A 161 -3.20 -45.08 6.34
CA GLU A 161 -2.73 -46.24 5.58
C GLU A 161 -3.72 -46.49 4.43
N PRO A 162 -3.27 -46.73 3.19
CA PRO A 162 -1.88 -46.85 2.72
C PRO A 162 -1.20 -45.51 2.34
N LYS A 163 -1.95 -44.40 2.36
CA LYS A 163 -1.45 -43.06 1.99
C LYS A 163 -1.77 -42.06 3.07
N LYS A 164 -0.82 -41.15 3.35
CA LYS A 164 -1.06 -39.99 4.21
C LYS A 164 -2.12 -39.07 3.62
N LEU A 165 -2.90 -38.46 4.50
CA LEU A 165 -3.82 -37.38 4.15
C LEU A 165 -3.08 -36.06 4.43
N SER A 166 -2.99 -35.19 3.41
CA SER A 166 -2.19 -33.96 3.47
C SER A 166 -2.92 -32.76 2.89
N ARG A 167 -2.85 -31.62 3.57
CA ARG A 167 -3.29 -30.31 3.08
C ARG A 167 -2.10 -29.37 3.01
N VAL A 168 -1.84 -28.79 1.84
CA VAL A 168 -0.72 -27.86 1.64
C VAL A 168 -1.26 -26.44 1.49
N ILE A 169 -0.69 -25.50 2.24
CA ILE A 169 -1.07 -24.09 2.28
C ILE A 169 0.15 -23.25 1.91
N ASP A 170 -0.03 -22.36 0.93
CA ASP A 170 0.94 -21.34 0.55
C ASP A 170 0.73 -20.08 1.40
N LEU A 171 1.68 -19.78 2.27
CA LEU A 171 1.70 -18.54 3.03
C LEU A 171 2.53 -17.49 2.27
N LYS A 172 1.90 -16.37 1.91
CA LYS A 172 2.62 -15.19 1.40
C LYS A 172 2.60 -14.06 2.41
N VAL A 173 3.78 -13.67 2.87
CA VAL A 173 3.95 -12.51 3.74
C VAL A 173 4.27 -11.28 2.88
N ILE A 174 3.38 -10.30 2.91
CA ILE A 174 3.50 -9.05 2.17
C ILE A 174 4.10 -7.99 3.08
N VAL A 175 5.11 -7.27 2.57
CA VAL A 175 5.69 -6.09 3.22
C VAL A 175 4.92 -4.85 2.78
N PRO A 176 4.25 -4.15 3.69
CA PRO A 176 3.54 -2.91 3.40
C PRO A 176 4.50 -1.85 2.84
N ASN A 177 4.20 -1.31 1.66
CA ASN A 177 5.00 -0.26 1.05
C ASN A 177 4.13 0.75 0.31
N ALA A 178 4.52 2.02 0.34
CA ALA A 178 3.86 3.11 -0.37
C ALA A 178 4.91 3.95 -1.12
N THR A 179 4.71 4.16 -2.42
CA THR A 179 5.62 4.94 -3.27
C THR A 179 4.84 5.94 -4.12
N ILE A 180 5.39 7.14 -4.32
CA ILE A 180 4.81 8.16 -5.21
C ILE A 180 5.74 8.38 -6.40
N ILE A 181 5.17 8.26 -7.61
CA ILE A 181 5.81 8.54 -8.90
C ILE A 181 5.33 9.93 -9.37
N PRO A 182 6.20 10.82 -9.89
CA PRO A 182 7.55 10.58 -10.44
C PRO A 182 8.72 10.52 -9.46
N GLY A 183 8.53 10.82 -8.17
CA GLY A 183 9.60 10.73 -7.19
C GLY A 183 9.34 11.60 -5.96
N PRO A 184 10.33 11.74 -5.05
CA PRO A 184 10.15 12.50 -3.80
C PRO A 184 10.13 14.03 -4.02
N LYS A 185 10.54 14.50 -5.19
CA LYS A 185 10.49 15.91 -5.59
C LYS A 185 10.18 16.01 -7.09
N MET A 186 9.28 16.92 -7.46
CA MET A 186 8.99 17.25 -8.86
C MET A 186 8.91 18.76 -9.06
N ILE A 187 9.35 19.20 -10.23
CA ILE A 187 9.29 20.60 -10.66
C ILE A 187 8.32 20.67 -11.83
N VAL A 188 7.35 21.57 -11.73
CA VAL A 188 6.25 21.69 -12.68
C VAL A 188 6.16 23.14 -13.14
N LYS A 189 5.89 23.38 -14.42
CA LYS A 189 5.71 24.74 -14.92
C LYS A 189 4.30 25.25 -14.59
N ALA A 190 4.16 26.52 -14.26
CA ALA A 190 2.86 27.16 -14.12
C ALA A 190 2.05 26.98 -15.41
N GLY A 191 0.76 26.70 -15.30
CA GLY A 191 -0.13 26.37 -16.43
C GLY A 191 -0.11 24.90 -16.88
N SER A 192 0.91 24.13 -16.52
CA SER A 192 0.99 22.70 -16.88
C SER A 192 0.20 21.81 -15.92
N GLN A 193 0.14 20.50 -16.20
CA GLN A 193 -0.58 19.53 -15.38
C GLN A 193 0.35 18.90 -14.33
N ILE A 194 -0.10 18.82 -13.08
CA ILE A 194 0.51 17.99 -12.04
C ILE A 194 -0.15 16.61 -12.12
N ASN A 195 0.65 15.57 -12.29
CA ASN A 195 0.18 14.18 -12.25
C ASN A 195 1.11 13.39 -11.35
N MET A 196 0.55 12.86 -10.26
CA MET A 196 1.28 12.04 -9.29
C MET A 196 0.47 10.78 -9.01
N THR A 197 1.15 9.64 -9.02
CA THR A 197 0.52 8.35 -8.74
C THR A 197 1.15 7.74 -7.50
N CYS A 198 0.32 7.45 -6.50
CA CYS A 198 0.70 6.70 -5.32
C CYS A 198 0.37 5.22 -5.51
N TYR A 199 1.37 4.37 -5.37
CA TYR A 199 1.26 2.91 -5.39
C TYR A 199 1.44 2.37 -3.98
N MET A 200 0.50 1.56 -3.52
CA MET A 200 0.52 0.92 -2.21
C MET A 200 0.41 -0.59 -2.36
N THR A 201 1.17 -1.34 -1.57
CA THR A 201 1.08 -2.80 -1.48
C THR A 201 0.63 -3.18 -0.07
N LEU A 202 -0.45 -3.97 0.04
CA LEU A 202 -1.19 -4.26 1.27
C LEU A 202 -1.61 -5.73 1.33
N SER A 203 -1.57 -6.35 2.52
CA SER A 203 -1.99 -7.75 2.67
C SER A 203 -3.50 -7.93 2.84
N LYS A 204 -4.21 -6.88 3.30
CA LYS A 204 -5.66 -6.93 3.53
C LYS A 204 -6.44 -6.45 2.33
N VAL A 205 -7.48 -7.22 2.00
CA VAL A 205 -8.42 -7.01 0.89
C VAL A 205 -9.64 -6.18 1.39
N THR A 206 -9.54 -5.49 2.52
CA THR A 206 -10.57 -4.53 2.95
C THR A 206 -10.58 -3.31 2.03
N PRO A 207 -11.74 -2.67 1.78
CA PRO A 207 -11.79 -1.44 1.02
C PRO A 207 -11.21 -0.31 1.88
N ASP A 208 -9.88 -0.23 1.94
CA ASP A 208 -9.20 0.92 2.49
C ASP A 208 -9.06 1.96 1.39
N LEU A 209 -9.41 3.22 1.66
CA LEU A 209 -9.26 4.32 0.71
C LEU A 209 -7.85 4.92 0.84
N ILE A 210 -7.33 5.44 -0.26
CA ILE A 210 -6.14 6.31 -0.23
C ILE A 210 -6.60 7.75 -0.12
N PHE A 211 -6.01 8.51 0.80
CA PHE A 211 -6.28 9.94 0.96
C PHE A 211 -5.04 10.76 0.58
N TRP A 212 -5.26 11.86 -0.12
CA TRP A 212 -4.21 12.82 -0.44
C TRP A 212 -4.28 14.02 0.49
N PHE A 213 -3.12 14.49 0.91
CA PHE A 213 -2.94 15.68 1.75
C PHE A 213 -1.95 16.63 1.09
N HIS A 214 -2.25 17.93 1.10
CA HIS A 214 -1.34 18.99 0.67
C HIS A 214 -1.04 19.88 1.88
N ASN A 215 0.22 19.97 2.28
CA ASN A 215 0.67 20.72 3.46
C ASN A 215 -0.16 20.41 4.74
N GLY A 216 -0.54 19.14 4.92
CA GLY A 216 -1.34 18.67 6.06
C GLY A 216 -2.86 18.85 5.93
N SER A 217 -3.34 19.51 4.88
CA SER A 217 -4.78 19.65 4.60
C SER A 217 -5.27 18.58 3.62
N ARG A 218 -6.42 17.98 3.90
CA ARG A 218 -7.00 16.94 3.04
C ARG A 218 -7.40 17.53 1.69
N VAL A 219 -6.89 16.91 0.62
CA VAL A 219 -7.28 17.22 -0.75
C VAL A 219 -8.62 16.56 -1.04
N MET A 220 -9.58 17.33 -1.53
CA MET A 220 -10.92 16.87 -1.88
C MET A 220 -11.09 16.91 -3.39
N ASP A 221 -11.64 15.82 -3.95
CA ASP A 221 -11.96 15.76 -5.36
C ASP A 221 -12.98 16.84 -5.75
N ASN A 222 -12.79 17.49 -6.89
CA ASN A 222 -13.67 18.52 -7.41
C ASN A 222 -14.23 18.13 -8.78
N ASN A 223 -15.10 17.12 -8.78
CA ASN A 223 -15.80 16.59 -9.96
C ASN A 223 -16.58 17.64 -10.77
N LYS A 224 -16.88 18.83 -10.22
CA LYS A 224 -17.64 19.87 -10.93
C LYS A 224 -16.79 20.68 -11.91
N THR A 225 -15.50 20.82 -11.63
CA THR A 225 -14.60 21.67 -12.44
C THR A 225 -13.56 20.87 -13.21
N ASN A 226 -13.37 19.58 -12.89
CA ASN A 226 -12.29 18.74 -13.42
C ASN A 226 -10.87 19.33 -13.26
N ILE A 227 -10.71 20.36 -12.43
CA ILE A 227 -9.41 20.99 -12.16
C ILE A 227 -8.57 20.08 -11.28
N LEU A 228 -9.21 19.36 -10.35
CA LEU A 228 -8.55 18.39 -9.49
C LEU A 228 -9.36 17.10 -9.50
N THR A 229 -8.71 15.99 -9.81
CA THR A 229 -9.34 14.67 -9.86
C THR A 229 -8.50 13.64 -9.10
N ILE A 230 -9.18 12.72 -8.41
CA ILE A 230 -8.55 11.61 -7.71
C ILE A 230 -9.14 10.31 -8.25
N THR A 231 -8.33 9.52 -8.96
CA THR A 231 -8.74 8.19 -9.40
C THR A 231 -8.11 7.13 -8.51
N GLN A 232 -8.86 6.06 -8.23
CA GLN A 232 -8.38 4.92 -7.46
C GLN A 232 -8.66 3.62 -8.21
N GLU A 233 -7.62 2.83 -8.37
CA GLU A 233 -7.65 1.53 -9.01
C GLU A 233 -7.20 0.48 -8.02
N ARG A 234 -7.96 -0.60 -7.96
CA ARG A 234 -7.69 -1.72 -7.06
C ARG A 234 -7.08 -2.87 -7.85
N GLY A 235 -5.89 -3.29 -7.43
CA GLY A 235 -5.25 -4.50 -7.89
C GLY A 235 -5.36 -5.63 -6.86
N ASN A 236 -4.72 -6.75 -7.17
CA ASN A 236 -4.56 -7.84 -6.21
C ASN A 236 -3.45 -7.46 -5.22
N TYR A 237 -3.79 -7.27 -3.94
CA TYR A 237 -2.90 -6.81 -2.86
C TYR A 237 -2.19 -5.47 -3.13
N THR A 238 -2.66 -4.73 -4.15
CA THR A 238 -2.09 -3.45 -4.56
C THR A 238 -3.20 -2.44 -4.74
N MET A 239 -2.90 -1.19 -4.45
CA MET A 239 -3.82 -0.07 -4.63
C MET A 239 -3.09 1.08 -5.26
N LYS A 240 -3.70 1.68 -6.26
CA LYS A 240 -3.14 2.80 -7.02
C LYS A 240 -4.08 3.98 -6.87
N SER A 241 -3.56 5.13 -6.47
CA SER A 241 -4.31 6.38 -6.48
C SER A 241 -3.56 7.43 -7.28
N THR A 242 -4.24 8.06 -8.23
CA THR A 242 -3.67 9.11 -9.07
C THR A 242 -4.32 10.43 -8.71
N LEU A 243 -3.50 11.41 -8.32
CA LEU A 243 -3.91 12.80 -8.13
C LEU A 243 -3.50 13.60 -9.37
N THR A 244 -4.48 14.20 -10.03
CA THR A 244 -4.26 15.09 -11.18
C THR A 244 -4.75 16.50 -10.86
N ILE A 245 -3.91 17.50 -11.09
CA ILE A 245 -4.25 18.92 -10.94
C ILE A 245 -3.97 19.62 -12.28
N GLN A 246 -5.00 20.18 -12.91
CA GLN A 246 -4.89 20.96 -14.13
C GLN A 246 -4.45 22.40 -13.82
N ASN A 247 -3.78 23.04 -14.78
CA ASN A 247 -3.39 24.46 -14.70
C ASN A 247 -2.63 24.78 -13.40
N ALA A 248 -1.41 24.25 -13.26
CA ALA A 248 -0.59 24.41 -12.08
C ALA A 248 -0.35 25.88 -11.72
N ARG A 249 -0.50 26.21 -10.44
CA ARG A 249 -0.32 27.55 -9.89
C ARG A 249 0.67 27.52 -8.73
N GLU A 250 1.22 28.67 -8.37
CA GLU A 250 2.22 28.73 -7.29
C GLU A 250 1.69 28.26 -5.93
N ASP A 251 0.40 28.45 -5.65
CA ASP A 251 -0.27 27.96 -4.44
C ASP A 251 -0.35 26.43 -4.38
N HIS A 252 -0.21 25.74 -5.51
CA HIS A 252 -0.10 24.28 -5.54
C HIS A 252 1.29 23.77 -5.14
N THR A 253 2.27 24.65 -4.91
CA THR A 253 3.58 24.27 -4.36
C THR A 253 3.44 23.74 -2.94
N GLY A 254 4.15 22.67 -2.60
CA GLY A 254 4.17 22.13 -1.25
C GLY A 254 4.36 20.63 -1.19
N ASN A 255 4.16 20.10 0.01
CA ASN A 255 4.29 18.68 0.28
C ASN A 255 2.95 17.97 0.08
N TYR A 256 2.94 16.99 -0.83
CA TYR A 256 1.82 16.11 -1.10
C TYR A 256 2.07 14.76 -0.48
N THR A 257 1.14 14.28 0.34
CA THR A 257 1.27 13.02 1.07
C THR A 257 0.10 12.13 0.75
N CYS A 258 0.36 10.88 0.34
CA CYS A 258 -0.67 9.85 0.26
C CYS A 258 -0.68 9.02 1.55
N ILE A 259 -1.87 8.87 2.13
CA ILE A 259 -2.07 8.21 3.43
C ILE A 259 -3.11 7.11 3.27
N ASN A 260 -2.87 5.99 3.94
CA ASN A 260 -3.81 4.90 4.12
C ASN A 260 -3.84 4.50 5.61
N SER A 261 -4.97 4.00 6.09
CA SER A 261 -5.19 3.59 7.49
C SER A 261 -4.20 2.56 8.01
N MET A 262 -3.59 1.77 7.12
CA MET A 262 -2.79 0.58 7.45
C MET A 262 -1.30 0.72 7.10
N LEU A 263 -0.88 1.87 6.57
CA LEU A 263 0.48 2.10 6.04
C LEU A 263 1.11 3.37 6.59
N ASN A 264 2.44 3.39 6.58
CA ASN A 264 3.21 4.61 6.76
C ASN A 264 2.96 5.56 5.59
N ALA A 265 2.84 6.85 5.89
CA ALA A 265 2.62 7.89 4.90
C ALA A 265 3.85 8.07 3.99
N THR A 266 3.62 8.25 2.69
CA THR A 266 4.66 8.62 1.72
C THR A 266 4.37 10.00 1.15
N SER A 267 5.43 10.80 1.00
CA SER A 267 5.35 12.21 0.64
C SER A 267 6.17 12.53 -0.61
N THR A 268 5.72 13.53 -1.37
CA THR A 268 6.45 14.12 -2.50
C THR A 268 6.32 15.64 -2.47
N TYR A 269 7.40 16.35 -2.75
CA TYR A 269 7.42 17.81 -2.80
C TYR A 269 7.25 18.31 -4.23
N VAL A 270 6.19 19.09 -4.47
CA VAL A 270 5.92 19.72 -5.76
C VAL A 270 6.36 21.17 -5.71
N HIS A 271 7.16 21.60 -6.69
CA HIS A 271 7.58 22.98 -6.86
C HIS A 271 7.09 23.53 -8.20
N VAL A 272 6.20 24.52 -8.17
CA VAL A 272 5.67 25.15 -9.38
C VAL A 272 6.49 26.37 -9.75
N ILE A 273 7.08 26.39 -10.95
CA ILE A 273 7.89 27.50 -11.46
C ILE A 273 7.13 28.30 -12.52
N ARG A 274 7.20 29.63 -12.47
CA ARG A 274 6.78 30.48 -13.60
C ARG A 274 7.92 30.55 -14.61
N ASP A 275 7.61 30.41 -15.91
CA ASP A 275 8.57 30.74 -16.95
C ASP A 275 8.76 32.28 -16.94
N VAL A 276 9.95 32.73 -16.55
CA VAL A 276 10.34 34.17 -16.59
C VAL A 276 10.71 34.59 -18.03
N THR A 277 10.53 33.72 -19.02
CA THR A 277 11.01 33.92 -20.40
C THR A 277 10.07 34.72 -21.31
N SER A 278 8.93 35.24 -20.85
CA SER A 278 8.08 36.14 -21.66
C SER A 278 8.22 37.63 -21.36
N HIS A 279 9.09 38.04 -20.43
CA HIS A 279 9.39 39.47 -20.18
C HIS A 279 10.87 39.79 -20.02
N PHE A 280 11.78 38.91 -20.44
CA PHE A 280 13.05 39.42 -20.94
C PHE A 280 12.76 39.92 -22.36
N SER A 281 12.27 41.15 -22.44
CA SER A 281 12.48 41.96 -23.62
C SER A 281 13.95 41.76 -23.98
N LYS A 282 14.23 41.06 -25.07
CA LYS A 282 15.47 41.32 -25.77
C LYS A 282 15.37 42.81 -26.03
N ASN A 283 16.00 43.62 -25.18
CA ASN A 283 16.39 44.95 -25.60
C ASN A 283 17.03 44.69 -26.94
N ASP A 284 16.37 45.24 -27.94
CA ASP A 284 16.75 45.20 -29.33
C ASP A 284 18.21 45.69 -29.33
N VAL A 285 19.15 44.75 -29.24
CA VAL A 285 20.50 44.98 -29.70
C VAL A 285 20.26 45.00 -31.19
N THR A 286 19.91 46.20 -31.65
CA THR A 286 19.93 46.57 -33.05
C THR A 286 21.26 46.03 -33.54
N SER A 287 21.16 44.98 -34.33
CA SER A 287 22.26 44.53 -35.17
C SER A 287 22.51 45.70 -36.11
N THR A 288 23.30 46.67 -35.67
CA THR A 288 23.93 47.63 -36.54
C THR A 288 24.92 46.82 -37.35
N HIS A 289 24.44 46.18 -38.41
CA HIS A 289 25.29 45.84 -39.52
C HIS A 289 26.09 47.11 -39.83
N PRO A 290 27.43 47.07 -39.79
CA PRO A 290 28.21 48.23 -40.16
C PRO A 290 27.79 48.56 -41.60
N THR A 291 27.27 49.77 -41.78
CA THR A 291 26.96 50.28 -43.11
C THR A 291 28.21 50.11 -43.98
N PRO A 292 28.08 49.85 -45.30
CA PRO A 292 29.22 49.62 -46.17
C PRO A 292 30.24 50.76 -46.11
N LEU A 293 29.82 51.98 -45.74
CA LEU A 293 30.69 53.12 -45.46
C LEU A 293 31.66 52.90 -44.29
N LEU A 294 31.23 52.25 -43.20
CA LEU A 294 32.08 52.03 -42.01
C LEU A 294 33.19 51.02 -42.28
N LEU A 295 32.92 50.01 -43.11
CA LEU A 295 33.92 49.04 -43.57
C LEU A 295 34.93 49.70 -44.52
N ILE A 296 34.47 50.60 -45.40
CA ILE A 296 35.34 51.38 -46.29
C ILE A 296 36.24 52.32 -45.47
N VAL A 297 35.69 53.01 -44.47
CA VAL A 297 36.47 53.88 -43.58
C VAL A 297 37.49 53.07 -42.77
N SER A 298 37.12 51.89 -42.26
CA SER A 298 38.04 50.99 -41.56
C SER A 298 39.21 50.53 -42.47
N MET A 299 38.91 50.13 -43.71
CA MET A 299 39.93 49.78 -44.71
C MET A 299 40.88 50.95 -44.99
N ILE A 300 40.34 52.15 -45.22
CA ILE A 300 41.17 53.35 -45.49
C ILE A 300 42.06 53.68 -44.28
N VAL A 301 41.54 53.59 -43.06
CA VAL A 301 42.31 53.84 -41.84
C VAL A 301 43.43 52.81 -41.69
N THR A 302 43.18 51.52 -41.97
CA THR A 302 44.24 50.50 -41.93
C THR A 302 45.32 50.71 -43.00
N ILE A 303 44.95 51.16 -44.20
CA ILE A 303 45.90 51.47 -45.28
C ILE A 303 46.75 52.69 -44.92
N VAL A 304 46.14 53.75 -44.37
CA VAL A 304 46.84 54.97 -43.94
C VAL A 304 47.78 54.67 -42.77
N ILE A 305 47.34 53.87 -41.78
CA ILE A 305 48.20 53.44 -40.67
C ILE A 305 49.36 52.57 -41.20
N GLY A 306 49.12 51.69 -42.18
CA GLY A 306 50.17 50.91 -42.83
C GLY A 306 51.21 51.76 -43.57
N LEU A 307 50.77 52.84 -44.23
CA LEU A 307 51.66 53.81 -44.89
C LEU A 307 52.44 54.67 -43.89
N ILE A 308 51.86 54.98 -42.73
CA ILE A 308 52.50 55.78 -41.67
C ILE A 308 53.51 54.94 -40.87
N PHE A 309 53.17 53.68 -40.54
CA PHE A 309 53.99 52.82 -39.68
C PHE A 309 54.95 51.88 -40.43
N CYS A 310 54.93 51.87 -41.77
CA CYS A 310 55.89 51.10 -42.55
C CYS A 310 56.45 51.84 -43.77
N PRO A 311 57.27 52.90 -43.58
CA PRO A 311 58.09 53.41 -44.68
C PRO A 311 59.20 52.44 -45.09
N ALA A 312 59.45 51.37 -44.31
CA ALA A 312 60.58 50.46 -44.50
C ALA A 312 60.35 49.33 -45.52
N LEU A 313 59.14 49.16 -46.08
CA LEU A 313 58.84 48.12 -47.06
C LEU A 313 58.60 48.63 -48.50
N VAL A 314 58.66 49.95 -48.75
CA VAL A 314 58.40 50.52 -50.09
C VAL A 314 59.56 51.36 -50.65
N VAL A 315 60.75 51.32 -50.05
CA VAL A 315 61.95 51.89 -50.68
C VAL A 315 62.98 50.78 -50.87
N PRO A 316 63.16 50.22 -52.09
CA PRO A 316 64.38 49.49 -52.38
C PRO A 316 65.54 50.48 -52.22
N SER A 317 66.48 50.16 -51.32
CA SER A 317 67.60 51.05 -51.01
C SER A 317 68.29 51.47 -52.31
N LEU A 318 68.46 52.77 -52.53
CA LEU A 318 69.31 53.31 -53.60
C LEU A 318 70.71 52.67 -53.61
N ALA A 319 71.16 52.11 -52.48
CA ALA A 319 72.39 51.34 -52.35
C ALA A 319 72.45 50.10 -53.26
N THR A 320 71.35 49.36 -53.48
CA THR A 320 71.37 48.18 -54.37
C THR A 320 71.42 48.59 -55.84
N ILE A 321 70.77 49.70 -56.21
CA ILE A 321 70.83 50.26 -57.56
C ILE A 321 72.21 50.87 -57.85
N ILE A 322 72.83 51.54 -56.87
CA ILE A 322 74.19 52.11 -56.99
C ILE A 322 75.25 50.99 -57.05
N LEU A 323 75.10 49.89 -56.30
CA LEU A 323 76.01 48.74 -56.39
C LEU A 323 75.87 48.00 -57.72
N LEU A 324 74.65 47.89 -58.28
CA LEU A 324 74.45 47.37 -59.63
C LEU A 324 75.06 48.30 -60.68
N TRP A 325 74.91 49.62 -60.56
CA TRP A 325 75.51 50.59 -61.49
C TRP A 325 77.05 50.63 -61.42
N LEU A 326 77.63 50.51 -60.23
CA LEU A 326 79.08 50.40 -60.03
C LEU A 326 79.63 49.06 -60.54
N SER A 327 78.85 47.96 -60.47
CA SER A 327 79.26 46.68 -61.07
C SER A 327 79.27 46.73 -62.61
N ILE A 328 78.42 47.57 -63.22
CA ILE A 328 78.36 47.75 -64.68
C ILE A 328 79.48 48.69 -65.17
N LEU A 329 79.94 49.64 -64.36
CA LEU A 329 81.04 50.55 -64.71
C LEU A 329 82.45 49.97 -64.51
N ASN A 330 82.58 48.89 -63.74
CA ASN A 330 83.87 48.25 -63.44
C ASN A 330 84.06 46.91 -64.18
N SER A 331 83.12 46.55 -65.06
CA SER A 331 83.30 45.53 -66.10
C SER A 331 83.65 46.28 -67.38
N GLU A 332 84.92 46.23 -67.78
CA GLU A 332 85.38 46.54 -69.13
C GLU A 332 84.52 45.93 -70.24
#